data_AF-A0AAU2I3T2-F1
#
_entry.id   AF-A0AAU2I3T2-F1
#
_cell.length_a   1.000
_cell.length_b   1.000
_cell.length_c   1.000
_cell.angle_alpha   90.00
_cell.angle_beta   90.00
_cell.angle_gamma   90.00
#
_symmetry.space_group_name_H-M   'P 1'
#
loop_
_entity.id
_entity.type
_entity.pdbx_description
1 polymer ?
#
loop_
_entity_poly.entity_id
_entity_poly.type
_entity_poly.pdbx_seq_one_letter_code
_entity_poly.pdbx_strand_id
1 'polypeptide(L)'
;MDREPEPNPLRDELARLGWGPEQLIARVNQHRARRGSVPLHCKTGYPWMRGDRPSADAIGDVLAVLSQYTGRPLTQSSLNWDRPRQRRRNRTALDNPYEATAEELLRETQGDTPMHRRSFILLSGAAATAPALDLLMGGAPALAAAQDGDKVSPKLAGTVEHAVRQAREHDDSEGSASTLLWAGGIWQNVGKLIAESRYDTAEGIRLHTAYIEMSETYGWMLFDAGRHPQAQRVYQTGLRVAREAEHAPGIHHATVNLLASAAYQESWLGQYHEAATLLEVAENRNPQALTPRLRAVLEMRRIALAGQQGDTEALHRADGQARTHLAAAHDSEEPWWTLWLDSSAIDAQTGRALLAAHHPDLAEPYLAGRTVLTGHGYPRDRMLFASELADARLQTGDINGACTAARHALTLAQHVGSHRVHHHLDTVTTTLRHHHGNHPRVRTLLTDLPHAV
;
A
#
# COMPACT_ATOMS: atom_id res chain seq x y z
N MET A 1 16.23 14.90 -29.07
CA MET A 1 15.43 15.87 -29.84
C MET A 1 15.06 16.97 -28.86
N ASP A 2 15.84 18.05 -28.84
CA ASP A 2 15.58 19.19 -27.96
C ASP A 2 14.22 19.78 -28.32
N ARG A 3 13.24 19.60 -27.44
CA ARG A 3 11.92 20.23 -27.60
C ARG A 3 12.14 21.74 -27.51
N GLU A 4 11.75 22.47 -28.55
CA GLU A 4 11.66 23.92 -28.49
C GLU A 4 10.89 24.31 -27.22
N PRO A 5 11.41 25.25 -26.41
CA PRO A 5 10.74 25.65 -25.19
C PRO A 5 9.38 26.25 -25.55
N GLU A 6 8.31 25.70 -24.97
CA GLU A 6 6.96 26.24 -25.16
C GLU A 6 6.95 27.77 -24.99
N PRO A 7 6.21 28.50 -25.85
CA PRO A 7 6.16 29.96 -25.81
C PRO A 7 5.61 30.42 -24.46
N ASN A 8 6.42 31.20 -23.73
CA ASN A 8 6.06 31.76 -22.43
C ASN A 8 5.98 33.29 -22.54
N PRO A 9 4.77 33.88 -22.62
CA PRO A 9 4.60 35.32 -22.80
C PRO A 9 5.28 36.16 -21.71
N LEU A 10 5.39 35.65 -20.47
CA LEU A 10 6.14 36.35 -19.42
C LEU A 10 7.61 36.52 -19.79
N ARG A 11 8.21 35.52 -20.45
CA ARG A 11 9.59 35.60 -20.92
C ARG A 11 9.76 36.69 -21.95
N ASP A 12 8.80 36.84 -22.85
CA ASP A 12 8.83 37.86 -23.90
C ASP A 12 8.67 39.26 -23.31
N GLU A 13 7.79 39.44 -22.32
CA GLU A 13 7.66 40.72 -21.62
C GLU A 13 8.92 41.11 -20.86
N LEU A 14 9.53 40.16 -20.14
CA LEU A 14 10.78 40.43 -19.43
C LEU A 14 11.94 40.71 -20.38
N ALA A 15 11.99 40.01 -21.52
CA ALA A 15 12.99 40.28 -22.55
C ALA A 15 12.86 41.70 -23.12
N ARG A 16 11.63 42.17 -23.40
CA ARG A 16 11.40 43.56 -23.85
C ARG A 16 11.81 44.61 -22.81
N LEU A 17 11.61 44.30 -21.53
CA LEU A 17 12.00 45.18 -20.42
C LEU A 17 13.50 45.09 -20.08
N GLY A 18 14.23 44.14 -20.65
CA GLY A 18 15.62 43.86 -20.29
C GLY A 18 15.77 43.32 -18.86
N TRP A 19 14.77 42.60 -18.35
CA TRP A 19 14.73 42.14 -16.96
C TRP A 19 15.02 40.65 -16.81
N GLY A 20 15.75 40.29 -15.76
CA GLY A 20 15.84 38.93 -15.24
C GLY A 20 14.71 38.59 -14.26
N PRO A 21 14.52 37.29 -13.92
CA PRO A 21 13.47 36.85 -12.99
C PRO A 21 13.59 37.47 -11.59
N GLU A 22 14.81 37.66 -11.09
CA GLU A 22 15.06 38.27 -9.79
C GLU A 22 14.76 39.77 -9.80
N GLN A 23 15.00 40.45 -10.93
CA GLN A 23 14.68 41.87 -11.13
C GLN A 23 13.16 42.11 -11.21
N LEU A 24 12.41 41.14 -11.75
CA LEU A 24 10.95 41.13 -11.65
C LEU A 24 10.52 41.03 -10.18
N ILE A 25 11.03 40.05 -9.45
CA ILE A 25 10.65 39.84 -8.04
C ILE A 25 11.01 41.05 -7.17
N ALA A 26 12.17 41.68 -7.39
CA ALA A 26 12.54 42.90 -6.67
C ALA A 26 11.50 44.02 -6.84
N ARG A 27 10.99 44.22 -8.06
CA ARG A 27 9.97 45.25 -8.35
C ARG A 27 8.59 44.86 -7.83
N VAL A 28 8.24 43.59 -7.90
CA VAL A 28 7.03 43.04 -7.28
C VAL A 28 7.05 43.23 -5.77
N ASN A 29 8.19 42.99 -5.11
CA ASN A 29 8.34 43.22 -3.68
C ASN A 29 8.27 44.71 -3.31
N GLN A 30 8.78 45.61 -4.16
CA GLN A 30 8.57 47.06 -3.98
C GLN A 30 7.10 47.45 -4.07
N HIS A 31 6.34 46.84 -5.01
CA HIS A 31 4.90 47.05 -5.13
C HIS A 31 4.13 46.51 -3.91
N ARG A 32 4.46 45.28 -3.48
CA ARG A 32 3.88 44.62 -2.30
C ARG A 32 4.15 45.37 -1.01
N ALA A 33 5.35 45.92 -0.84
CA ALA A 33 5.71 46.73 0.33
C ALA A 33 4.81 47.97 0.48
N ARG A 34 4.45 48.64 -0.62
CA ARG A 34 3.53 49.79 -0.60
C ARG A 34 2.10 49.41 -0.19
N ARG A 35 1.74 48.13 -0.33
CA ARG A 35 0.43 47.56 0.02
C ARG A 35 0.42 46.85 1.38
N GLY A 36 1.56 46.80 2.08
CA GLY A 36 1.72 46.05 3.33
C GLY A 36 1.70 44.53 3.15
N SER A 37 1.94 44.02 1.93
CA SER A 37 1.93 42.59 1.62
C SER A 37 3.29 41.93 1.87
N VAL A 38 3.28 40.66 2.28
CA VAL A 38 4.49 39.85 2.54
C VAL A 38 5.37 39.75 1.28
N PRO A 39 6.70 39.95 1.37
CA PRO A 39 7.59 39.84 0.22
C PRO A 39 7.72 38.41 -0.28
N LEU A 40 7.86 38.26 -1.60
CA LEU A 40 8.17 36.99 -2.25
C LEU A 40 9.67 36.70 -2.18
N HIS A 41 10.04 35.42 -2.07
CA HIS A 41 11.44 35.00 -2.16
C HIS A 41 12.04 35.34 -3.54
N CYS A 42 13.30 35.79 -3.61
CA CYS A 42 13.92 36.30 -4.84
C CYS A 42 13.91 35.29 -6.01
N LYS A 43 14.00 33.98 -5.69
CA LYS A 43 13.99 32.89 -6.69
C LYS A 43 12.60 32.46 -7.16
N THR A 44 11.52 33.06 -6.65
CA THR A 44 10.13 32.69 -7.00
C THR A 44 9.80 32.96 -8.48
N GLY A 45 10.55 33.84 -9.15
CA GLY A 45 10.37 34.12 -10.59
C GLY A 45 10.80 32.99 -11.53
N TYR A 46 11.76 32.14 -11.14
CA TYR A 46 12.27 31.07 -12.01
C TYR A 46 11.24 30.00 -12.37
N PRO A 47 10.40 29.49 -11.43
CA PRO A 47 9.24 28.68 -11.75
C PRO A 47 8.36 29.30 -12.85
N TRP A 48 8.07 30.60 -12.77
CA TRP A 48 7.19 31.28 -13.72
C TRP A 48 7.79 31.38 -15.12
N MET A 49 9.10 31.52 -15.22
CA MET A 49 9.83 31.44 -16.49
C MET A 49 9.72 30.07 -17.15
N ARG A 50 9.46 29.03 -16.37
CA ARG A 50 9.26 27.66 -16.84
C ARG A 50 7.78 27.35 -17.10
N GLY A 51 6.87 28.32 -16.97
CA GLY A 51 5.44 28.13 -17.24
C GLY A 51 4.60 27.83 -16.01
N ASP A 52 5.18 27.85 -14.80
CA ASP A 52 4.37 27.77 -13.58
C ASP A 52 3.59 29.08 -13.36
N ARG A 53 2.38 28.98 -12.83
CA ARG A 53 1.54 30.16 -12.52
C ARG A 53 1.85 30.67 -11.10
N PRO A 54 1.93 32.00 -10.87
CA PRO A 54 1.99 32.56 -9.53
C PRO A 54 0.73 32.23 -8.70
N SER A 55 0.81 32.41 -7.37
CA SER A 55 -0.39 32.34 -6.52
C SER A 55 -1.39 33.44 -6.89
N ALA A 56 -2.68 33.23 -6.58
CA ALA A 56 -3.73 34.22 -6.87
C ALA A 56 -3.38 35.62 -6.33
N ASP A 57 -2.77 35.67 -5.14
CA ASP A 57 -2.27 36.89 -4.50
C ASP A 57 -1.12 37.54 -5.28
N ALA A 58 -0.15 36.76 -5.77
CA ALA A 58 1.00 37.29 -6.52
C ALA A 58 0.65 37.72 -7.96
N ILE A 59 -0.38 37.14 -8.58
CA ILE A 59 -0.78 37.48 -9.95
C ILE A 59 -1.13 38.97 -10.07
N GLY A 60 -1.89 39.50 -9.12
CA GLY A 60 -2.29 40.92 -9.14
C GLY A 60 -1.09 41.85 -9.10
N ASP A 61 -0.13 41.58 -8.22
CA ASP A 61 1.09 42.40 -8.09
C ASP A 61 1.97 42.33 -9.34
N VAL A 62 2.14 41.14 -9.91
CA VAL A 62 2.95 40.96 -11.12
C VAL A 62 2.34 41.68 -12.31
N LEU A 63 1.02 41.56 -12.50
CA LEU A 63 0.31 42.26 -13.57
C LEU A 63 0.38 43.78 -13.39
N ALA A 64 0.22 44.28 -12.15
CA ALA A 64 0.32 45.70 -11.87
C ALA A 64 1.72 46.26 -12.20
N VAL A 65 2.77 45.55 -11.76
CA VAL A 65 4.17 45.94 -12.05
C VAL A 65 4.45 45.88 -13.54
N LEU A 66 4.15 44.77 -14.21
CA LEU A 66 4.45 44.65 -15.64
C LEU A 66 3.63 45.66 -16.47
N SER A 67 2.37 45.91 -16.12
CA SER A 67 1.54 46.89 -16.84
C SER A 67 2.10 48.31 -16.71
N GLN A 68 2.56 48.67 -15.50
CA GLN A 68 3.17 49.97 -15.24
C GLN A 68 4.43 50.19 -16.11
N TYR A 69 5.30 49.19 -16.20
CA TYR A 69 6.59 49.34 -16.89
C TYR A 69 6.54 49.08 -18.39
N THR A 70 5.55 48.33 -18.87
CA THR A 70 5.31 48.15 -20.32
C THR A 70 4.45 49.25 -20.91
N GLY A 71 3.83 50.10 -20.07
CA GLY A 71 2.96 51.19 -20.51
C GLY A 71 1.63 50.71 -21.12
N ARG A 72 1.28 49.43 -20.96
CA ARG A 72 0.05 48.83 -21.47
C ARG A 72 -0.60 47.92 -20.41
N PRO A 73 -1.93 47.84 -20.35
CA PRO A 73 -2.59 46.94 -19.41
C PRO A 73 -2.33 45.48 -19.80
N LEU A 74 -1.71 44.72 -18.91
CA LEU A 74 -1.56 43.28 -19.01
C LEU A 74 -2.61 42.61 -18.13
N THR A 75 -3.29 41.62 -18.70
CA THR A 75 -4.27 40.79 -18.00
C THR A 75 -3.74 39.38 -17.80
N GLN A 76 -4.45 38.55 -17.03
CA GLN A 76 -4.09 37.13 -16.89
C GLN A 76 -4.05 36.43 -18.25
N SER A 77 -4.96 36.78 -19.17
CA SER A 77 -4.99 36.27 -20.54
C SER A 77 -3.76 36.70 -21.36
N SER A 78 -3.21 37.90 -21.13
CA SER A 78 -1.97 38.35 -21.78
C SER A 78 -0.76 37.46 -21.46
N LEU A 79 -0.79 36.77 -20.31
CA LEU A 79 0.28 35.87 -19.84
C LEU A 79 -0.13 34.40 -19.87
N ASN A 80 -1.25 34.04 -20.50
CA ASN A 80 -1.85 32.70 -20.50
C ASN A 80 -2.14 32.13 -19.09
N TRP A 81 -2.33 32.98 -18.08
CA TRP A 81 -2.64 32.58 -16.71
C TRP A 81 -4.14 32.36 -16.46
N ASP A 82 -4.99 32.68 -17.41
CA ASP A 82 -6.43 32.39 -17.37
C ASP A 82 -6.77 30.93 -17.76
N ARG A 83 -5.85 30.23 -18.42
CA ARG A 83 -6.07 28.84 -18.86
C ARG A 83 -6.07 27.85 -17.69
N PRO A 84 -6.88 26.77 -17.75
CA PRO A 84 -6.79 25.67 -16.80
C PRO A 84 -5.37 25.13 -16.76
N ARG A 85 -4.84 24.92 -15.55
CA ARG A 85 -3.46 24.49 -15.32
C ARG A 85 -3.21 23.15 -16.04
N GLN A 86 -2.44 23.15 -17.14
CA GLN A 86 -1.84 21.92 -17.65
C GLN A 86 -0.85 21.44 -16.60
N ARG A 87 -1.22 20.39 -15.86
CA ARG A 87 -0.34 19.77 -14.87
C ARG A 87 0.90 19.24 -15.60
N ARG A 88 2.04 19.92 -15.41
CA ARG A 88 3.34 19.43 -15.89
C ARG A 88 3.55 18.00 -15.36
N ARG A 89 3.59 17.05 -16.30
CA ARG A 89 3.88 15.60 -16.15
C ARG A 89 5.32 15.36 -15.68
N ASN A 90 5.66 15.81 -14.47
CA ASN A 90 6.82 15.30 -13.73
C ASN A 90 6.37 14.43 -12.55
N ARG A 91 5.16 13.87 -12.63
CA ARG A 91 4.67 12.84 -11.71
C ARG A 91 4.68 11.54 -12.51
N THR A 92 5.32 10.52 -11.99
CA THR A 92 5.17 9.18 -12.56
C THR A 92 3.80 8.64 -12.15
N ALA A 93 3.26 7.68 -12.90
CA ALA A 93 1.99 7.04 -12.58
C ALA A 93 2.03 6.40 -11.19
N LEU A 94 3.18 5.82 -10.79
CA LEU A 94 3.36 5.23 -9.46
C LEU A 94 3.43 6.26 -8.31
N ASP A 95 3.70 7.53 -8.60
CA ASP A 95 3.65 8.61 -7.61
C ASP A 95 2.21 9.08 -7.33
N ASN A 96 1.28 8.82 -8.25
CA ASN A 96 -0.13 9.13 -8.08
C ASN A 96 -1.01 8.16 -8.89
N PRO A 97 -1.10 6.88 -8.48
CA PRO A 97 -1.78 5.86 -9.26
C PRO A 97 -3.28 6.07 -9.38
N TYR A 98 -3.87 6.94 -8.54
CA TYR A 98 -5.24 7.40 -8.69
C TYR A 98 -5.48 8.15 -10.01
N GLU A 99 -4.54 9.00 -10.42
CA GLU A 99 -4.69 9.84 -11.63
C GLU A 99 -4.25 9.12 -12.92
N ALA A 100 -3.70 7.91 -12.80
CA ALA A 100 -3.17 7.13 -13.91
C ALA A 100 -4.17 6.07 -14.37
N THR A 101 -4.12 5.72 -15.66
CA THR A 101 -4.85 4.56 -16.18
C THR A 101 -4.17 3.25 -15.78
N ALA A 102 -4.87 2.11 -15.86
CA ALA A 102 -4.22 0.82 -15.63
C ALA A 102 -3.05 0.62 -16.61
N GLU A 103 -3.23 0.97 -17.88
CA GLU A 103 -2.19 0.87 -18.91
C GLU A 103 -0.93 1.72 -18.57
N GLU A 104 -1.12 2.95 -18.06
CA GLU A 104 0.00 3.81 -17.64
C GLU A 104 0.79 3.20 -16.48
N LEU A 105 0.09 2.62 -15.50
CA LEU A 105 0.72 1.94 -14.37
C LEU A 105 1.44 0.66 -14.82
N LEU A 106 0.81 -0.17 -15.63
CA LEU A 106 1.41 -1.39 -16.16
C LEU A 106 2.69 -1.07 -16.92
N ARG A 107 2.68 -0.07 -17.80
CA ARG A 107 3.88 0.30 -18.56
C ARG A 107 5.03 0.79 -17.67
N GLU A 108 4.70 1.52 -16.61
CA GLU A 108 5.71 2.05 -15.68
C GLU A 108 6.34 0.95 -14.81
N THR A 109 5.56 -0.05 -14.41
CA THR A 109 6.03 -1.17 -13.58
C THR A 109 6.94 -2.13 -14.34
N GLN A 110 6.92 -2.06 -15.67
CA GLN A 110 7.68 -2.89 -16.60
C GLN A 110 9.09 -2.39 -16.93
N GLY A 111 9.36 -1.10 -16.74
CA GLY A 111 10.66 -0.49 -17.04
C GLY A 111 11.63 -0.54 -15.86
N ASP A 112 12.94 -0.50 -16.14
CA ASP A 112 14.02 -0.25 -15.16
C ASP A 112 13.96 1.16 -14.56
N THR A 113 12.83 1.86 -14.67
CA THR A 113 12.67 3.22 -14.20
C THR A 113 12.96 3.24 -12.71
N PRO A 114 14.04 3.90 -12.24
CA PRO A 114 14.37 3.94 -10.84
C PRO A 114 13.17 4.53 -10.11
N MET A 115 12.58 3.76 -9.21
CA MET A 115 11.55 4.24 -8.31
C MET A 115 12.03 5.55 -7.67
N HIS A 116 11.51 6.70 -8.15
CA HIS A 116 12.01 8.02 -7.81
C HIS A 116 11.94 8.29 -6.30
N ARG A 117 12.58 9.34 -5.78
CA ARG A 117 12.65 9.67 -4.33
C ARG A 117 11.31 9.68 -3.58
N ARG A 118 10.16 9.80 -4.27
CA ARG A 118 8.82 9.69 -3.67
C ARG A 118 8.34 8.26 -3.46
N SER A 119 9.00 7.27 -4.05
CA SER A 119 8.80 5.84 -3.82
C SER A 119 8.98 5.41 -2.37
N PHE A 120 9.66 6.21 -1.55
CA PHE A 120 9.86 5.96 -0.12
C PHE A 120 8.80 6.61 0.77
N ILE A 121 7.88 7.41 0.20
CA ILE A 121 6.82 8.09 0.95
C ILE A 121 5.58 7.19 1.00
N LEU A 122 5.05 7.00 2.20
CA LEU A 122 3.76 6.34 2.44
C LEU A 122 2.62 7.17 1.83
N LEU A 123 1.69 6.47 1.20
CA LEU A 123 0.44 7.04 0.74
C LEU A 123 -0.52 7.15 1.92
N SER A 124 -1.29 8.22 1.97
CA SER A 124 -2.29 8.48 3.02
C SER A 124 -3.45 9.33 2.51
N GLY A 125 -4.54 9.37 3.28
CA GLY A 125 -5.77 10.05 2.94
C GLY A 125 -6.31 9.60 1.58
N ALA A 126 -6.73 10.56 0.76
CA ALA A 126 -7.29 10.28 -0.56
C ALA A 126 -6.33 9.50 -1.47
N ALA A 127 -5.00 9.67 -1.32
CA ALA A 127 -4.06 8.91 -2.15
C ALA A 127 -4.06 7.42 -1.81
N ALA A 128 -4.42 7.03 -0.58
CA ALA A 128 -4.54 5.64 -0.16
C ALA A 128 -5.89 5.01 -0.54
N THR A 129 -6.99 5.78 -0.44
CA THR A 129 -8.35 5.25 -0.56
C THR A 129 -9.04 5.51 -1.89
N ALA A 130 -8.64 6.53 -2.66
CA ALA A 130 -9.37 6.92 -3.86
C ALA A 130 -9.49 5.81 -4.92
N PRO A 131 -8.43 5.02 -5.24
CA PRO A 131 -8.58 3.89 -6.17
C PRO A 131 -9.60 2.84 -5.72
N ALA A 132 -9.77 2.65 -4.41
CA ALA A 132 -10.78 1.74 -3.86
C ALA A 132 -12.18 2.34 -3.95
N LEU A 133 -12.37 3.59 -3.52
CA LEU A 133 -13.65 4.30 -3.63
C LEU A 133 -14.14 4.38 -5.07
N ASP A 134 -13.21 4.56 -6.00
CA ASP A 134 -13.43 4.48 -7.43
C ASP A 134 -14.14 3.17 -7.82
N LEU A 135 -13.83 2.01 -7.23
CA LEU A 135 -14.49 0.75 -7.58
C LEU A 135 -16.01 0.73 -7.35
N LEU A 136 -16.53 1.64 -6.51
CA LEU A 136 -17.97 1.81 -6.28
C LEU A 136 -18.63 2.65 -7.37
N MET A 137 -17.86 3.38 -8.16
CA MET A 137 -18.35 4.14 -9.30
C MET A 137 -18.38 3.25 -10.55
N GLY A 138 -19.56 3.07 -11.14
CA GLY A 138 -19.72 2.36 -12.41
C GLY A 138 -19.16 3.12 -13.61
N GLY A 139 -19.03 2.43 -14.75
CA GLY A 139 -18.81 3.07 -16.06
C GLY A 139 -17.35 3.35 -16.45
N ALA A 140 -16.37 2.69 -15.83
CA ALA A 140 -15.01 2.69 -16.37
C ALA A 140 -14.98 1.86 -17.68
N PRO A 141 -14.38 2.37 -18.77
CA PRO A 141 -14.16 1.55 -19.95
C PRO A 141 -13.23 0.39 -19.59
N ALA A 142 -13.54 -0.80 -20.11
CA ALA A 142 -12.69 -1.95 -19.91
C ALA A 142 -11.31 -1.71 -20.56
N LEU A 143 -10.24 -2.19 -19.92
CA LEU A 143 -8.90 -2.17 -20.45
C LEU A 143 -8.89 -3.01 -21.74
N ALA A 144 -8.69 -2.34 -22.87
CA ALA A 144 -8.70 -2.99 -24.17
C ALA A 144 -7.43 -3.82 -24.34
N ALA A 145 -7.58 -5.06 -24.83
CA ALA A 145 -6.45 -5.86 -25.27
C ALA A 145 -5.69 -5.13 -26.39
N ALA A 146 -4.37 -5.32 -26.44
CA ALA A 146 -3.54 -4.75 -27.50
C ALA A 146 -4.05 -5.25 -28.87
N GLN A 147 -4.11 -4.37 -29.88
CA GLN A 147 -4.50 -4.76 -31.24
C GLN A 147 -3.33 -5.46 -31.97
N ASP A 148 -2.12 -5.03 -31.65
CA ASP A 148 -0.86 -5.54 -32.17
C ASP A 148 -0.11 -6.25 -31.03
N GLY A 149 0.14 -7.56 -31.17
CA GLY A 149 0.78 -8.38 -30.14
C GLY A 149 0.49 -9.86 -30.32
N ASP A 150 1.21 -10.76 -29.66
CA ASP A 150 0.90 -12.19 -29.74
C ASP A 150 -0.42 -12.51 -29.04
N LYS A 151 -1.14 -13.54 -29.54
CA LYS A 151 -2.39 -14.00 -28.89
C LYS A 151 -2.04 -14.84 -27.66
N VAL A 152 -2.57 -14.47 -26.50
CA VAL A 152 -2.49 -15.30 -25.29
C VAL A 152 -3.27 -16.58 -25.52
N SER A 153 -2.58 -17.71 -25.38
CA SER A 153 -3.21 -19.03 -25.47
C SER A 153 -3.80 -19.45 -24.12
N PRO A 154 -4.83 -20.33 -24.10
CA PRO A 154 -5.36 -20.89 -22.86
C PRO A 154 -4.30 -21.57 -21.99
N LYS A 155 -3.28 -22.17 -22.62
CA LYS A 155 -2.13 -22.81 -21.96
C LYS A 155 -1.22 -21.79 -21.24
N LEU A 156 -0.97 -20.65 -21.88
CA LEU A 156 -0.19 -19.57 -21.28
C LEU A 156 -0.94 -18.97 -20.09
N ALA A 157 -2.24 -18.70 -20.22
CA ALA A 157 -3.07 -18.25 -19.10
C ALA A 157 -3.04 -19.24 -17.93
N GLY A 158 -3.11 -20.56 -18.20
CA GLY A 158 -2.97 -21.59 -17.16
C GLY A 158 -1.59 -21.61 -16.49
N THR A 159 -0.53 -21.28 -17.24
CA THR A 159 0.83 -21.15 -16.68
C THR A 159 0.93 -19.96 -15.74
N VAL A 160 0.30 -18.83 -16.09
CA VAL A 160 0.22 -17.63 -15.24
C VAL A 160 -0.52 -17.95 -13.94
N GLU A 161 -1.71 -18.55 -14.01
CA GLU A 161 -2.48 -18.95 -12.83
C GLU A 161 -1.71 -19.91 -11.91
N HIS A 162 -0.94 -20.83 -12.48
CA HIS A 162 -0.09 -21.73 -11.72
C HIS A 162 1.04 -20.97 -11.00
N ALA A 163 1.71 -20.05 -11.70
CA ALA A 163 2.79 -19.25 -11.12
C ALA A 163 2.32 -18.38 -9.95
N VAL A 164 1.13 -17.77 -10.05
CA VAL A 164 0.53 -16.98 -8.94
C VAL A 164 0.27 -17.86 -7.72
N ARG A 165 -0.26 -19.08 -7.93
CA ARG A 165 -0.46 -20.04 -6.83
C ARG A 165 0.84 -20.44 -6.16
N GLN A 166 1.87 -20.77 -6.95
CA GLN A 166 3.19 -21.11 -6.42
C GLN A 166 3.80 -19.95 -5.63
N ALA A 167 3.65 -18.70 -6.10
CA ALA A 167 4.14 -17.53 -5.36
C ALA A 167 3.53 -17.42 -3.95
N ARG A 168 2.23 -17.70 -3.81
CA ARG A 168 1.55 -17.73 -2.50
C ARG A 168 2.05 -18.89 -1.63
N GLU A 169 2.14 -20.11 -2.19
CA GLU A 169 2.62 -21.29 -1.48
C GLU A 169 4.06 -21.10 -0.95
N HIS A 170 4.93 -20.44 -1.73
CA HIS A 170 6.28 -20.10 -1.30
C HIS A 170 6.30 -19.03 -0.20
N ASP A 171 5.43 -18.01 -0.26
CA ASP A 171 5.29 -17.02 0.82
C ASP A 171 4.87 -17.68 2.15
N ASP A 172 3.91 -18.61 2.10
CA ASP A 172 3.37 -19.31 3.26
C ASP A 172 4.42 -20.25 3.91
N SER A 173 5.29 -20.88 3.11
CA SER A 173 6.22 -21.92 3.57
C SER A 173 7.63 -21.43 3.90
N GLU A 174 8.21 -20.56 3.07
CA GLU A 174 9.61 -20.12 3.17
C GLU A 174 9.73 -18.68 3.71
N GLY A 175 8.63 -17.93 3.69
CA GLY A 175 8.58 -16.51 4.02
C GLY A 175 8.88 -15.61 2.82
N SER A 176 8.51 -14.35 2.95
CA SER A 176 8.46 -13.41 1.83
C SER A 176 9.83 -13.00 1.29
N ALA A 177 10.87 -12.95 2.14
CA ALA A 177 12.11 -12.24 1.83
C ALA A 177 12.94 -12.86 0.68
N SER A 178 13.08 -14.18 0.66
CA SER A 178 13.87 -14.91 -0.35
C SER A 178 13.19 -14.95 -1.73
N THR A 179 11.87 -14.83 -1.76
CA THR A 179 11.02 -15.04 -2.95
C THR A 179 10.54 -13.73 -3.59
N LEU A 180 10.78 -12.59 -2.94
CA LEU A 180 10.40 -11.24 -3.41
C LEU A 180 10.84 -10.94 -4.85
N LEU A 181 12.08 -11.30 -5.23
CA LEU A 181 12.60 -11.04 -6.58
C LEU A 181 11.78 -11.80 -7.63
N TRP A 182 11.52 -13.07 -7.37
CA TRP A 182 10.78 -13.93 -8.28
C TRP A 182 9.31 -13.53 -8.38
N ALA A 183 8.66 -13.24 -7.24
CA ALA A 183 7.29 -12.74 -7.19
C ALA A 183 7.14 -11.40 -7.95
N GLY A 184 8.09 -10.47 -7.78
CA GLY A 184 8.12 -9.22 -8.54
C GLY A 184 8.20 -9.46 -10.05
N GLY A 185 9.03 -10.42 -10.48
CA GLY A 185 9.13 -10.81 -11.89
C GLY A 185 7.83 -11.40 -12.45
N ILE A 186 7.13 -12.25 -11.70
CA ILE A 186 5.79 -12.77 -12.09
C ILE A 186 4.82 -11.60 -12.25
N TRP A 187 4.72 -10.73 -11.24
CA TRP A 187 3.80 -9.59 -11.25
C TRP A 187 4.04 -8.68 -12.47
N GLN A 188 5.30 -8.32 -12.74
CA GLN A 188 5.67 -7.52 -13.91
C GLN A 188 5.33 -8.22 -15.24
N ASN A 189 5.61 -9.51 -15.36
CA ASN A 189 5.38 -10.27 -16.59
C ASN A 189 3.89 -10.44 -16.89
N VAL A 190 3.06 -10.70 -15.87
CA VAL A 190 1.60 -10.75 -16.05
C VAL A 190 1.07 -9.38 -16.48
N GLY A 191 1.61 -8.29 -15.91
CA GLY A 191 1.29 -6.93 -16.34
C GLY A 191 1.65 -6.66 -17.80
N LYS A 192 2.79 -7.18 -18.30
CA LYS A 192 3.16 -7.13 -19.74
C LYS A 192 2.16 -7.86 -20.61
N LEU A 193 1.75 -9.06 -20.22
CA LEU A 193 0.77 -9.84 -20.96
C LEU A 193 -0.56 -9.09 -21.09
N ILE A 194 -1.01 -8.43 -20.03
CA ILE A 194 -2.24 -7.61 -20.08
C ILE A 194 -2.05 -6.40 -21.01
N ALA A 195 -0.93 -5.68 -20.92
CA ALA A 195 -0.72 -4.44 -21.66
C ALA A 195 -0.38 -4.63 -23.15
N GLU A 196 0.31 -5.72 -23.51
CA GLU A 196 0.97 -5.86 -24.82
C GLU A 196 0.43 -7.02 -25.67
N SER A 197 -0.45 -7.89 -25.12
CA SER A 197 -0.92 -9.07 -25.85
C SER A 197 -2.37 -8.94 -26.31
N ARG A 198 -2.71 -9.72 -27.34
CA ARG A 198 -4.10 -9.96 -27.76
C ARG A 198 -4.71 -11.07 -26.90
N TYR A 199 -5.93 -10.87 -26.41
CA TYR A 199 -6.72 -11.91 -25.76
C TYR A 199 -8.20 -11.67 -26.01
N ASP A 200 -9.00 -12.73 -25.97
CA ASP A 200 -10.45 -12.60 -25.93
C ASP A 200 -10.94 -12.43 -24.48
N THR A 201 -12.24 -12.23 -24.30
CA THR A 201 -12.88 -12.02 -22.99
C THR A 201 -12.53 -13.13 -21.98
N ALA A 202 -12.50 -14.39 -22.40
CA ALA A 202 -12.27 -15.51 -21.48
C ALA A 202 -10.84 -15.48 -20.94
N GLU A 203 -9.84 -15.33 -21.82
CA GLU A 203 -8.45 -15.16 -21.40
C GLU A 203 -8.23 -13.83 -20.66
N GLY A 204 -8.92 -12.76 -21.04
CA GLY A 204 -8.87 -11.46 -20.38
C GLY A 204 -9.27 -11.54 -18.92
N ILE A 205 -10.42 -12.17 -18.61
CA ILE A 205 -10.88 -12.38 -17.23
C ILE A 205 -9.83 -13.14 -16.41
N ARG A 206 -9.24 -14.19 -16.98
CA ARG A 206 -8.22 -15.01 -16.33
C ARG A 206 -6.95 -14.23 -16.00
N LEU A 207 -6.42 -13.47 -16.98
CA LEU A 207 -5.22 -12.65 -16.79
C LEU A 207 -5.44 -11.53 -15.76
N HIS A 208 -6.57 -10.82 -15.83
CA HIS A 208 -6.88 -9.75 -14.88
C HIS A 208 -7.08 -10.31 -13.46
N THR A 209 -7.78 -11.43 -13.32
CA THR A 209 -7.91 -12.12 -12.03
C THR A 209 -6.53 -12.47 -11.47
N ALA A 210 -5.69 -13.14 -12.26
CA ALA A 210 -4.34 -13.52 -11.84
C ALA A 210 -3.46 -12.32 -11.49
N TYR A 211 -3.57 -11.19 -12.21
CA TYR A 211 -2.82 -9.98 -11.89
C TYR A 211 -3.27 -9.33 -10.57
N ILE A 212 -4.56 -9.31 -10.29
CA ILE A 212 -5.10 -8.79 -9.03
C ILE A 212 -4.67 -9.68 -7.87
N GLU A 213 -4.79 -11.01 -8.01
CA GLU A 213 -4.30 -11.97 -7.03
C GLU A 213 -2.79 -11.83 -6.80
N MET A 214 -2.00 -11.68 -7.87
CA MET A 214 -0.56 -11.48 -7.76
C MET A 214 -0.20 -10.12 -7.14
N SER A 215 -1.00 -9.07 -7.39
CA SER A 215 -0.82 -7.76 -6.76
C SER A 215 -1.07 -7.85 -5.25
N GLU A 216 -2.07 -8.62 -4.83
CA GLU A 216 -2.28 -8.91 -3.41
C GLU A 216 -1.09 -9.67 -2.82
N THR A 217 -0.66 -10.77 -3.45
CA THR A 217 0.44 -11.61 -2.93
C THR A 217 1.76 -10.84 -2.89
N TYR A 218 2.15 -10.18 -3.97
CA TYR A 218 3.40 -9.41 -4.01
C TYR A 218 3.36 -8.20 -3.07
N GLY A 219 2.21 -7.52 -2.96
CA GLY A 219 2.02 -6.44 -2.01
C GLY A 219 2.15 -6.92 -0.56
N TRP A 220 1.61 -8.09 -0.23
CA TRP A 220 1.73 -8.72 1.09
C TRP A 220 3.18 -9.06 1.41
N MET A 221 3.90 -9.65 0.46
CA MET A 221 5.33 -9.95 0.60
C MET A 221 6.18 -8.70 0.82
N LEU A 222 5.89 -7.61 0.08
CA LEU A 222 6.56 -6.32 0.25
C LEU A 222 6.25 -5.72 1.63
N PHE A 223 5.00 -5.82 2.08
CA PHE A 223 4.58 -5.38 3.41
C PHE A 223 5.34 -6.14 4.51
N ASP A 224 5.42 -7.46 4.41
CA ASP A 224 6.13 -8.32 5.38
C ASP A 224 7.65 -8.09 5.40
N ALA A 225 8.21 -7.66 4.27
CA ALA A 225 9.61 -7.25 4.15
C ALA A 225 9.86 -5.78 4.57
N GLY A 226 8.85 -5.08 5.10
CA GLY A 226 8.97 -3.68 5.54
C GLY A 226 9.01 -2.65 4.40
N ARG A 227 8.78 -3.06 3.15
CA ARG A 227 8.77 -2.18 1.95
C ARG A 227 7.39 -1.53 1.78
N HIS A 228 6.86 -0.93 2.84
CA HIS A 228 5.48 -0.45 2.93
C HIS A 228 5.03 0.49 1.81
N PRO A 229 5.80 1.54 1.42
CA PRO A 229 5.41 2.40 0.31
C PRO A 229 5.24 1.65 -1.02
N GLN A 230 6.01 0.58 -1.22
CA GLN A 230 5.96 -0.19 -2.45
C GLN A 230 4.76 -1.12 -2.47
N ALA A 231 4.46 -1.75 -1.32
CA ALA A 231 3.24 -2.54 -1.14
C ALA A 231 1.99 -1.73 -1.48
N GLN A 232 1.85 -0.50 -0.96
CA GLN A 232 0.71 0.37 -1.26
C GLN A 232 0.55 0.63 -2.77
N ARG A 233 1.64 0.85 -3.51
CA ARG A 233 1.58 1.08 -4.96
C ARG A 233 1.20 -0.17 -5.74
N VAL A 234 1.68 -1.34 -5.32
CA VAL A 234 1.30 -2.62 -5.91
C VAL A 234 -0.19 -2.85 -5.71
N TYR A 235 -0.72 -2.66 -4.49
CA TYR A 235 -2.15 -2.75 -4.21
C TYR A 235 -2.95 -1.77 -5.08
N GLN A 236 -2.55 -0.51 -5.15
CA GLN A 236 -3.26 0.49 -5.95
C GLN A 236 -3.24 0.19 -7.45
N THR A 237 -2.15 -0.37 -7.96
CA THR A 237 -2.09 -0.84 -9.34
C THR A 237 -3.07 -1.99 -9.58
N GLY A 238 -3.15 -2.94 -8.65
CA GLY A 238 -4.15 -4.02 -8.71
C GLY A 238 -5.59 -3.49 -8.66
N LEU A 239 -5.89 -2.52 -7.80
CA LEU A 239 -7.21 -1.86 -7.74
C LEU A 239 -7.55 -1.14 -9.05
N ARG A 240 -6.56 -0.50 -9.68
CA ARG A 240 -6.77 0.17 -10.97
C ARG A 240 -7.09 -0.84 -12.07
N VAL A 241 -6.35 -1.94 -12.13
CA VAL A 241 -6.65 -3.06 -13.05
C VAL A 241 -8.03 -3.64 -12.77
N ALA A 242 -8.40 -3.85 -11.51
CA ALA A 242 -9.73 -4.34 -11.13
C ALA A 242 -10.88 -3.42 -11.55
N ARG A 243 -10.67 -2.10 -11.53
CA ARG A 243 -11.65 -1.11 -12.00
C ARG A 243 -11.90 -1.20 -13.50
N GLU A 244 -10.85 -1.43 -14.28
CA GLU A 244 -10.90 -1.47 -15.74
C GLU A 244 -11.08 -2.91 -16.26
N ALA A 245 -11.20 -3.92 -15.40
CA ALA A 245 -11.42 -5.29 -15.82
C ALA A 245 -12.91 -5.59 -16.08
N GLU A 246 -13.17 -6.63 -16.87
CA GLU A 246 -14.53 -7.14 -17.05
C GLU A 246 -15.14 -7.61 -15.72
N HIS A 247 -16.46 -7.51 -15.57
CA HIS A 247 -17.13 -7.97 -14.36
C HIS A 247 -17.24 -9.50 -14.36
N ALA A 248 -16.44 -10.14 -13.50
CA ALA A 248 -16.48 -11.57 -13.27
C ALA A 248 -16.37 -11.89 -11.77
N PRO A 249 -16.95 -13.02 -11.30
CA PRO A 249 -16.83 -13.44 -9.89
C PRO A 249 -15.38 -13.53 -9.41
N GLY A 250 -14.48 -14.13 -10.20
CA GLY A 250 -13.06 -14.26 -9.84
C GLY A 250 -12.37 -12.90 -9.64
N ILE A 251 -12.63 -11.93 -10.52
CA ILE A 251 -12.11 -10.56 -10.40
C ILE A 251 -12.65 -9.92 -9.12
N HIS A 252 -13.94 -10.07 -8.83
CA HIS A 252 -14.53 -9.55 -7.60
C HIS A 252 -13.86 -10.15 -6.35
N HIS A 253 -13.74 -11.47 -6.27
CA HIS A 253 -13.11 -12.17 -5.14
C HIS A 253 -11.65 -11.75 -4.95
N ALA A 254 -10.86 -11.71 -6.03
CA ALA A 254 -9.47 -11.25 -5.98
C ALA A 254 -9.36 -9.79 -5.51
N THR A 255 -10.28 -8.92 -5.96
CA THR A 255 -10.31 -7.51 -5.57
C THR A 255 -10.63 -7.34 -4.08
N VAL A 256 -11.58 -8.12 -3.56
CA VAL A 256 -11.93 -8.12 -2.13
C VAL A 256 -10.73 -8.55 -1.28
N ASN A 257 -10.00 -9.59 -1.71
CA ASN A 257 -8.78 -10.01 -1.01
C ASN A 257 -7.72 -8.90 -0.99
N LEU A 258 -7.47 -8.28 -2.14
CA LEU A 258 -6.51 -7.18 -2.26
C LEU A 258 -6.88 -6.01 -1.34
N LEU A 259 -8.15 -5.62 -1.30
CA LEU A 259 -8.64 -4.58 -0.37
C LEU A 259 -8.45 -4.99 1.09
N ALA A 260 -8.72 -6.25 1.44
CA ALA A 260 -8.54 -6.77 2.80
C ALA A 260 -7.06 -6.72 3.24
N SER A 261 -6.13 -7.08 2.35
CA SER A 261 -4.69 -7.03 2.62
C SER A 261 -4.14 -5.60 2.66
N ALA A 262 -4.64 -4.71 1.80
CA ALA A 262 -4.35 -3.28 1.88
C ALA A 262 -4.87 -2.67 3.20
N ALA A 263 -6.10 -3.00 3.61
CA ALA A 263 -6.66 -2.53 4.88
C ALA A 263 -5.86 -3.01 6.10
N TYR A 264 -5.35 -4.25 6.05
CA TYR A 264 -4.46 -4.77 7.09
C TYR A 264 -3.15 -3.98 7.17
N GLN A 265 -2.56 -3.64 6.03
CA GLN A 265 -1.38 -2.78 6.01
C GLN A 265 -1.70 -1.40 6.59
N GLU A 266 -2.79 -0.75 6.18
CA GLU A 266 -3.13 0.58 6.66
C GLU A 266 -3.40 0.61 8.16
N SER A 267 -4.07 -0.41 8.72
CA SER A 267 -4.28 -0.50 10.17
C SER A 267 -2.94 -0.65 10.92
N TRP A 268 -2.01 -1.44 10.39
CA TRP A 268 -0.66 -1.59 10.95
C TRP A 268 0.15 -0.28 10.92
N LEU A 269 -0.06 0.56 9.89
CA LEU A 269 0.62 1.84 9.73
C LEU A 269 -0.03 2.98 10.53
N GLY A 270 -1.09 2.72 11.30
CA GLY A 270 -1.83 3.75 12.03
C GLY A 270 -2.83 4.54 11.19
N GLN A 271 -3.07 4.14 9.93
CA GLN A 271 -4.00 4.77 9.00
C GLN A 271 -5.40 4.16 9.13
N TYR A 272 -6.00 4.32 10.32
CA TYR A 272 -7.21 3.60 10.69
C TYR A 272 -8.44 3.99 9.84
N HIS A 273 -8.54 5.26 9.44
CA HIS A 273 -9.65 5.72 8.61
C HIS A 273 -9.56 5.13 7.20
N GLU A 274 -8.36 5.08 6.64
CA GLU A 274 -8.06 4.47 5.36
C GLU A 274 -8.37 2.96 5.40
N ALA A 275 -7.92 2.27 6.45
CA ALA A 275 -8.22 0.85 6.66
C ALA A 275 -9.72 0.57 6.71
N ALA A 276 -10.48 1.35 7.49
CA ALA A 276 -11.93 1.22 7.58
C ALA A 276 -12.60 1.45 6.22
N THR A 277 -12.17 2.49 5.49
CA THR A 277 -12.70 2.81 4.15
C THR A 277 -12.48 1.66 3.17
N LEU A 278 -11.29 1.04 3.17
CA LEU A 278 -10.98 -0.09 2.30
C LEU A 278 -11.86 -1.31 2.59
N LEU A 279 -12.15 -1.59 3.87
CA LEU A 279 -13.05 -2.67 4.29
C LEU A 279 -14.51 -2.38 3.90
N GLU A 280 -14.97 -1.14 4.05
CA GLU A 280 -16.30 -0.71 3.61
C GLU A 280 -16.47 -0.85 2.09
N VAL A 281 -15.46 -0.49 1.30
CA VAL A 281 -15.49 -0.69 -0.15
C VAL A 281 -15.57 -2.18 -0.49
N ALA A 282 -14.75 -3.01 0.17
CA ALA A 282 -14.71 -4.44 -0.08
C ALA A 282 -16.07 -5.11 0.19
N GLU A 283 -16.75 -4.68 1.27
CA GLU A 283 -18.07 -5.20 1.63
C GLU A 283 -19.17 -4.71 0.69
N ASN A 284 -19.15 -3.43 0.31
CA ASN A 284 -20.28 -2.79 -0.37
C ASN A 284 -20.23 -2.85 -1.90
N ARG A 285 -19.09 -3.22 -2.51
CA ARG A 285 -18.95 -3.25 -3.97
C ARG A 285 -19.91 -4.23 -4.64
N ASN A 286 -20.02 -5.45 -4.11
CA ASN A 286 -21.00 -6.45 -4.57
C ASN A 286 -21.33 -7.43 -3.43
N PRO A 287 -22.18 -7.02 -2.46
CA PRO A 287 -22.43 -7.79 -1.24
C PRO A 287 -22.98 -9.20 -1.51
N GLN A 288 -23.71 -9.37 -2.61
CA GLN A 288 -24.34 -10.64 -2.98
C GLN A 288 -23.33 -11.67 -3.52
N ALA A 289 -22.15 -11.23 -3.96
CA ALA A 289 -21.08 -12.11 -4.45
C ALA A 289 -20.05 -12.47 -3.36
N LEU A 290 -20.20 -11.94 -2.15
CA LEU A 290 -19.36 -12.28 -1.00
C LEU A 290 -19.79 -13.62 -0.42
N THR A 291 -18.94 -14.62 -0.61
CA THR A 291 -19.07 -15.94 0.01
C THR A 291 -18.88 -15.85 1.52
N PRO A 292 -19.39 -16.81 2.31
CA PRO A 292 -19.21 -16.81 3.75
C PRO A 292 -17.75 -16.69 4.20
N ARG A 293 -16.81 -17.42 3.59
CA ARG A 293 -15.40 -17.32 3.99
C ARG A 293 -14.76 -15.98 3.62
N LEU A 294 -15.15 -15.36 2.50
CA LEU A 294 -14.73 -13.99 2.18
C LEU A 294 -15.19 -12.98 3.23
N ARG A 295 -16.43 -13.11 3.71
CA ARG A 295 -16.94 -12.26 4.81
C ARG A 295 -16.13 -12.48 6.08
N ALA A 296 -15.80 -13.73 6.41
CA ALA A 296 -14.95 -14.05 7.55
C ALA A 296 -13.54 -13.44 7.42
N VAL A 297 -12.94 -13.39 6.22
CA VAL A 297 -11.67 -12.67 5.97
C VAL A 297 -11.80 -11.18 6.28
N LEU A 298 -12.88 -10.53 5.81
CA LEU A 298 -13.12 -9.11 6.09
C LEU A 298 -13.28 -8.84 7.59
N GLU A 299 -14.03 -9.69 8.30
CA GLU A 299 -14.15 -9.61 9.75
C GLU A 299 -12.81 -9.82 10.46
N MET A 300 -11.98 -10.74 9.98
CA MET A 300 -10.64 -10.93 10.53
C MET A 300 -9.77 -9.66 10.38
N ARG A 301 -9.95 -8.89 9.29
CA ARG A 301 -9.29 -7.58 9.15
C ARG A 301 -9.88 -6.52 10.08
N ARG A 302 -11.18 -6.58 10.39
CA ARG A 302 -11.82 -5.73 11.40
C ARG A 302 -11.32 -6.01 12.81
N ILE A 303 -11.09 -7.28 13.16
CA ILE A 303 -10.43 -7.66 14.43
C ILE A 303 -9.06 -6.97 14.52
N ALA A 304 -8.26 -7.03 13.45
CA ALA A 304 -6.94 -6.38 13.42
C ALA A 304 -7.03 -4.86 13.59
N LEU A 305 -7.94 -4.20 12.86
CA LEU A 305 -8.17 -2.76 12.96
C LEU A 305 -8.63 -2.33 14.36
N ALA A 306 -9.63 -3.02 14.92
CA ALA A 306 -10.16 -2.74 16.24
C ALA A 306 -9.09 -2.89 17.33
N GLY A 307 -8.23 -3.92 17.23
CA GLY A 307 -7.08 -4.08 18.10
C GLY A 307 -6.11 -2.91 18.06
N GLN A 308 -5.77 -2.42 16.86
CA GLN A 308 -4.89 -1.25 16.71
C GLN A 308 -5.53 0.05 17.23
N GLN A 309 -6.86 0.14 17.23
CA GLN A 309 -7.61 1.27 17.79
C GLN A 309 -7.83 1.16 19.31
N GLY A 310 -7.56 0.00 19.92
CA GLY A 310 -7.92 -0.29 21.31
C GLY A 310 -9.43 -0.45 21.55
N ASP A 311 -10.23 -0.67 20.49
CA ASP A 311 -11.68 -0.86 20.61
C ASP A 311 -12.01 -2.35 20.82
N THR A 312 -11.93 -2.79 22.08
CA THR A 312 -12.17 -4.17 22.47
C THR A 312 -13.61 -4.62 22.21
N GLU A 313 -14.60 -3.71 22.22
CA GLU A 313 -15.98 -4.08 21.88
C GLU A 313 -16.13 -4.37 20.38
N ALA A 314 -15.55 -3.54 19.51
CA ALA A 314 -15.53 -3.79 18.07
C ALA A 314 -14.75 -5.06 17.73
N LEU A 315 -13.66 -5.33 18.43
CA LEU A 315 -12.88 -6.56 18.32
C LEU A 315 -13.74 -7.79 18.59
N HIS A 316 -14.46 -7.83 19.71
CA HIS A 316 -15.32 -8.96 20.06
C HIS A 316 -16.52 -9.13 19.12
N ARG A 317 -17.11 -8.03 18.64
CA ARG A 317 -18.17 -8.10 17.62
C ARG A 317 -17.65 -8.73 16.33
N ALA A 318 -16.50 -8.26 15.84
CA ALA A 318 -15.89 -8.78 14.62
C ALA A 318 -15.46 -10.26 14.77
N ASP A 319 -14.92 -10.67 15.92
CA ASP A 319 -14.61 -12.09 16.21
C ASP A 319 -15.86 -12.98 16.12
N GLY A 320 -16.97 -12.56 16.75
CA GLY A 320 -18.23 -13.29 16.68
C GLY A 320 -18.80 -13.38 15.26
N GLN A 321 -18.70 -12.30 14.48
CA GLN A 321 -19.13 -12.28 13.08
C GLN A 321 -18.24 -13.16 12.19
N ALA A 322 -16.91 -13.11 12.38
CA ALA A 322 -15.96 -13.95 11.67
C ALA A 322 -16.28 -15.45 11.87
N ARG A 323 -16.51 -15.86 13.12
CA ARG A 323 -16.87 -17.25 13.45
C ARG A 323 -18.22 -17.67 12.86
N THR A 324 -19.21 -16.78 12.90
CA THR A 324 -20.53 -17.03 12.30
C THR A 324 -20.41 -17.26 10.79
N HIS A 325 -19.66 -16.41 10.10
CA HIS A 325 -19.43 -16.54 8.67
C HIS A 325 -18.61 -17.79 8.32
N LEU A 326 -17.57 -18.11 9.10
CA LEU A 326 -16.78 -19.31 8.90
C LEU A 326 -17.61 -20.59 9.09
N ALA A 327 -18.50 -20.62 10.08
CA ALA A 327 -19.39 -21.76 10.32
C ALA A 327 -20.40 -22.01 9.18
N ALA A 328 -20.72 -20.97 8.41
CA ALA A 328 -21.59 -21.05 7.24
C ALA A 328 -20.86 -21.39 5.93
N ALA A 329 -19.52 -21.47 5.94
CA ALA A 329 -18.71 -21.70 4.75
C ALA A 329 -18.69 -23.17 4.32
N HIS A 330 -18.64 -23.40 3.00
CA HIS A 330 -18.50 -24.73 2.40
C HIS A 330 -17.36 -24.74 1.38
N ASP A 331 -16.34 -25.58 1.59
CA ASP A 331 -15.09 -25.53 0.80
C ASP A 331 -15.26 -25.55 -0.72
N SER A 332 -16.28 -26.23 -1.24
CA SER A 332 -16.57 -26.31 -2.68
C SER A 332 -17.10 -25.01 -3.30
N GLU A 333 -17.57 -24.07 -2.48
CA GLU A 333 -18.20 -22.81 -2.91
C GLU A 333 -17.29 -21.59 -2.65
N GLU A 334 -16.11 -21.82 -2.08
CA GLU A 334 -15.20 -20.77 -1.65
C GLU A 334 -14.03 -20.61 -2.62
N PRO A 335 -13.51 -19.37 -2.79
CA PRO A 335 -12.27 -19.17 -3.55
C PRO A 335 -11.14 -19.99 -2.91
N TRP A 336 -10.38 -20.72 -3.71
CA TRP A 336 -9.35 -21.67 -3.24
C TRP A 336 -8.36 -21.06 -2.23
N TRP A 337 -8.00 -19.79 -2.42
CA TRP A 337 -7.04 -19.09 -1.57
C TRP A 337 -7.61 -18.70 -0.21
N THR A 338 -8.92 -18.87 0.06
CA THR A 338 -9.50 -18.60 1.38
C THR A 338 -9.30 -19.74 2.36
N LEU A 339 -8.88 -20.94 1.90
CA LEU A 339 -8.81 -22.16 2.69
C LEU A 339 -7.81 -22.11 3.87
N TRP A 340 -6.91 -21.13 3.91
CA TRP A 340 -6.06 -20.89 5.08
C TRP A 340 -6.85 -20.36 6.28
N LEU A 341 -8.03 -19.77 6.06
CA LEU A 341 -8.85 -19.22 7.14
C LEU A 341 -9.63 -20.34 7.83
N ASP A 342 -9.18 -20.68 9.03
CA ASP A 342 -9.87 -21.56 9.96
C ASP A 342 -10.11 -20.85 11.31
N SER A 343 -10.77 -21.53 12.26
CA SER A 343 -11.02 -20.98 13.60
C SER A 343 -9.72 -20.59 14.31
N SER A 344 -8.63 -21.26 13.98
CA SER A 344 -7.32 -21.03 14.58
C SER A 344 -6.64 -19.77 14.05
N ALA A 345 -6.85 -19.44 12.77
CA ALA A 345 -6.44 -18.17 12.17
C ALA A 345 -7.22 -16.99 12.79
N ILE A 346 -8.51 -17.19 13.11
CA ILE A 346 -9.31 -16.19 13.84
C ILE A 346 -8.74 -16.01 15.27
N ASP A 347 -8.54 -17.10 16.01
CA ASP A 347 -7.96 -17.06 17.37
C ASP A 347 -6.62 -16.33 17.40
N ALA A 348 -5.77 -16.62 16.42
CA ALA A 348 -4.48 -15.98 16.21
C ALA A 348 -4.59 -14.46 16.04
N GLN A 349 -5.51 -14.01 15.19
CA GLN A 349 -5.72 -12.58 14.97
C GLN A 349 -6.36 -11.89 16.19
N THR A 350 -7.25 -12.58 16.90
CA THR A 350 -7.88 -12.11 18.14
C THR A 350 -6.85 -11.91 19.24
N GLY A 351 -5.95 -12.88 19.47
CA GLY A 351 -4.85 -12.75 20.43
C GLY A 351 -3.92 -11.57 20.11
N ARG A 352 -3.52 -11.41 18.84
CA ARG A 352 -2.71 -10.27 18.38
C ARG A 352 -3.42 -8.93 18.60
N ALA A 353 -4.71 -8.86 18.29
CA ALA A 353 -5.50 -7.65 18.44
C ALA A 353 -5.67 -7.25 19.91
N LEU A 354 -5.87 -8.22 20.81
CA LEU A 354 -5.94 -7.97 22.27
C LEU A 354 -4.58 -7.49 22.81
N LEU A 355 -3.47 -8.04 22.33
CA LEU A 355 -2.14 -7.58 22.70
C LEU A 355 -1.91 -6.13 22.23
N ALA A 356 -2.28 -5.81 20.99
CA ALA A 356 -2.21 -4.44 20.45
C ALA A 356 -3.10 -3.45 21.23
N ALA A 357 -4.25 -3.91 21.73
CA ALA A 357 -5.16 -3.14 22.57
C ALA A 357 -4.73 -3.06 24.04
N HIS A 358 -3.50 -3.46 24.39
CA HIS A 358 -2.96 -3.44 25.76
C HIS A 358 -3.74 -4.32 26.76
N HIS A 359 -4.26 -5.46 26.29
CA HIS A 359 -4.90 -6.48 27.12
C HIS A 359 -4.12 -7.82 27.08
N PRO A 360 -2.85 -7.84 27.55
CA PRO A 360 -1.99 -9.01 27.42
C PRO A 360 -2.50 -10.24 28.19
N ASP A 361 -3.20 -10.05 29.32
CA ASP A 361 -3.84 -11.14 30.08
C ASP A 361 -4.92 -11.87 29.27
N LEU A 362 -5.67 -11.13 28.43
CA LEU A 362 -6.69 -11.70 27.56
C LEU A 362 -6.07 -12.29 26.28
N ALA A 363 -4.94 -11.75 25.83
CA ALA A 363 -4.22 -12.23 24.65
C ALA A 363 -3.51 -13.56 24.89
N GLU A 364 -2.95 -13.78 26.09
CA GLU A 364 -2.08 -14.93 26.40
C GLU A 364 -2.72 -16.29 26.04
N PRO A 365 -3.97 -16.61 26.39
CA PRO A 365 -4.55 -17.93 26.12
C PRO A 365 -4.66 -18.22 24.62
N TYR A 366 -5.03 -17.21 23.82
CA TYR A 366 -5.11 -17.32 22.36
C TYR A 366 -3.72 -17.60 21.75
N LEU A 367 -2.70 -16.88 22.20
CA LEU A 367 -1.33 -16.99 21.69
C LEU A 367 -0.67 -18.31 22.15
N ALA A 368 -0.89 -18.72 23.41
CA ALA A 368 -0.35 -19.95 23.98
C ALA A 368 -0.86 -21.19 23.26
N GLY A 369 -2.18 -21.29 23.01
CA GLY A 369 -2.77 -22.42 22.30
C GLY A 369 -2.15 -22.67 20.91
N ARG A 370 -1.75 -21.59 20.22
CA ARG A 370 -1.15 -21.66 18.88
C ARG A 370 0.31 -22.11 18.86
N THR A 371 1.07 -21.89 19.94
CA THR A 371 2.47 -22.37 20.02
C THR A 371 2.58 -23.89 20.11
N VAL A 372 1.52 -24.54 20.62
CA VAL A 372 1.45 -26.00 20.87
C VAL A 372 0.95 -26.78 19.65
N LEU A 373 0.21 -26.15 18.73
CA LEU A 373 -0.34 -26.86 17.57
C LEU A 373 0.77 -27.42 16.68
N THR A 374 0.76 -28.75 16.56
CA THR A 374 1.80 -29.62 15.97
C THR A 374 1.66 -29.81 14.45
N GLY A 375 1.02 -28.88 13.75
CA GLY A 375 0.93 -28.91 12.29
C GLY A 375 2.26 -28.49 11.67
N HIS A 376 2.89 -29.38 10.91
CA HIS A 376 4.20 -29.18 10.27
C HIS A 376 4.18 -28.15 9.11
N GLY A 377 3.11 -27.36 8.96
CA GLY A 377 2.84 -26.58 7.74
C GLY A 377 3.20 -25.10 7.77
N TYR A 378 3.32 -24.45 8.93
CA TYR A 378 3.48 -22.97 8.99
C TYR A 378 4.50 -22.53 10.05
N PRO A 379 5.81 -22.78 9.82
CA PRO A 379 6.87 -22.42 10.77
C PRO A 379 6.92 -20.91 11.04
N ARG A 380 6.57 -20.10 10.04
CA ARG A 380 6.48 -18.64 10.12
C ARG A 380 5.44 -18.16 11.13
N ASP A 381 4.22 -18.69 11.05
CA ASP A 381 3.13 -18.31 11.94
C ASP A 381 3.45 -18.68 13.38
N ARG A 382 4.01 -19.89 13.59
CA ARG A 382 4.45 -20.33 14.92
C ARG A 382 5.51 -19.41 15.50
N MET A 383 6.45 -18.96 14.68
CA MET A 383 7.50 -18.02 15.07
C MET A 383 6.91 -16.68 15.51
N LEU A 384 5.94 -16.18 14.75
CA LEU A 384 5.24 -14.94 15.07
C LEU A 384 4.45 -15.07 16.38
N PHE A 385 3.65 -16.12 16.57
CA PHE A 385 2.92 -16.34 17.82
C PHE A 385 3.83 -16.52 19.03
N ALA A 386 4.95 -17.23 18.88
CA ALA A 386 5.90 -17.39 19.97
C ALA A 386 6.52 -16.03 20.36
N SER A 387 6.77 -15.14 19.39
CA SER A 387 7.25 -13.80 19.66
C SER A 387 6.22 -12.94 20.39
N GLU A 388 4.94 -13.01 20.00
CA GLU A 388 3.84 -12.26 20.62
C GLU A 388 3.47 -12.79 22.00
N LEU A 389 3.54 -14.11 22.19
CA LEU A 389 3.37 -14.74 23.49
C LEU A 389 4.47 -14.27 24.46
N ALA A 390 5.69 -14.05 23.96
CA ALA A 390 6.77 -13.52 24.77
C ALA A 390 6.48 -12.08 25.22
N ASP A 391 5.94 -11.24 24.33
CA ASP A 391 5.51 -9.88 24.66
C ASP A 391 4.35 -9.88 25.66
N ALA A 392 3.30 -10.66 25.41
CA ALA A 392 2.16 -10.78 26.32
C ALA A 392 2.61 -11.18 27.74
N ARG A 393 3.44 -12.22 27.87
CA ARG A 393 3.95 -12.67 29.17
C ARG A 393 4.91 -11.68 29.82
N LEU A 394 5.67 -10.92 29.03
CA LEU A 394 6.51 -9.85 29.55
C LEU A 394 5.64 -8.74 30.17
N GLN A 395 4.58 -8.33 29.49
CA GLN A 395 3.67 -7.28 29.97
C GLN A 395 2.88 -7.71 31.21
N THR A 396 2.58 -9.00 31.39
CA THR A 396 1.94 -9.55 32.60
C THR A 396 2.91 -9.88 33.74
N GLY A 397 4.23 -9.70 33.51
CA GLY A 397 5.27 -9.92 34.52
C GLY A 397 5.78 -11.37 34.63
N ASP A 398 5.33 -12.30 33.79
CA ASP A 398 5.89 -13.64 33.68
C ASP A 398 7.20 -13.63 32.87
N ILE A 399 8.27 -13.17 33.50
CA ILE A 399 9.60 -13.06 32.89
C ILE A 399 10.14 -14.44 32.44
N ASN A 400 9.81 -15.50 33.19
CA ASN A 400 10.25 -16.86 32.89
C ASN A 400 9.57 -17.41 31.63
N GLY A 401 8.26 -17.25 31.53
CA GLY A 401 7.48 -17.63 30.36
C GLY A 401 7.80 -16.77 29.14
N ALA A 402 8.04 -15.46 29.33
CA ALA A 402 8.51 -14.56 28.28
C ALA A 402 9.84 -15.03 27.67
N CYS A 403 10.84 -15.35 28.51
CA CYS A 403 12.12 -15.89 28.04
C CYS A 403 11.97 -17.23 27.32
N THR A 404 11.02 -18.07 27.74
CA THR A 404 10.76 -19.38 27.14
C THR A 404 10.15 -19.23 25.74
N ALA A 405 9.14 -18.37 25.60
CA ALA A 405 8.50 -18.08 24.33
C ALA A 405 9.45 -17.37 23.34
N ALA A 406 10.23 -16.39 23.81
CA ALA A 406 11.23 -15.71 22.99
C ALA A 406 12.30 -16.67 22.46
N ARG A 407 12.78 -17.61 23.29
CA ARG A 407 13.72 -18.65 22.87
C ARG A 407 13.13 -19.57 21.80
N HIS A 408 11.86 -19.96 21.96
CA HIS A 408 11.17 -20.78 20.96
C HIS A 408 11.08 -20.05 19.62
N ALA A 409 10.72 -18.76 19.63
CA ALA A 409 10.71 -17.94 18.43
C ALA A 409 12.09 -17.84 17.76
N LEU A 410 13.17 -17.65 18.53
CA LEU A 410 14.54 -17.61 18.01
C LEU A 410 14.96 -18.92 17.34
N THR A 411 14.60 -20.07 17.92
CA THR A 411 14.87 -21.39 17.30
C THR A 411 14.16 -21.52 15.94
N LEU A 412 12.93 -21.02 15.84
CA LEU A 412 12.19 -21.02 14.57
C LEU A 412 12.78 -20.02 13.56
N ALA A 413 13.28 -18.87 14.02
CA ALA A 413 13.89 -17.83 13.18
C ALA A 413 15.17 -18.26 12.46
N GLN A 414 15.83 -19.34 12.89
CA GLN A 414 16.96 -19.92 12.17
C GLN A 414 16.58 -20.45 10.78
N HIS A 415 15.30 -20.72 10.53
CA HIS A 415 14.83 -21.40 9.32
C HIS A 415 13.83 -20.57 8.49
N VAL A 416 13.38 -19.41 8.99
CA VAL A 416 12.36 -18.56 8.33
C VAL A 416 12.76 -17.09 8.42
N GLY A 417 12.83 -16.39 7.28
CA GLY A 417 13.12 -14.96 7.23
C GLY A 417 11.85 -14.11 7.29
N SER A 418 11.63 -13.38 8.39
CA SER A 418 10.52 -12.42 8.48
C SER A 418 10.91 -11.16 9.27
N HIS A 419 10.93 -10.00 8.59
CA HIS A 419 11.30 -8.72 9.21
C HIS A 419 10.35 -8.34 10.35
N ARG A 420 9.04 -8.57 10.19
CA ARG A 420 8.01 -8.31 11.22
C ARG A 420 8.26 -9.10 12.50
N VAL A 421 8.64 -10.37 12.39
CA VAL A 421 8.98 -11.19 13.57
C VAL A 421 10.29 -10.70 14.20
N HIS A 422 11.33 -10.46 13.40
CA HIS A 422 12.60 -9.96 13.94
C HIS A 422 12.42 -8.64 14.69
N HIS A 423 11.66 -7.69 14.12
CA HIS A 423 11.32 -6.43 14.78
C HIS A 423 10.62 -6.64 16.13
N HIS A 424 9.67 -7.57 16.21
CA HIS A 424 8.96 -7.86 17.44
C HIS A 424 9.88 -8.52 18.49
N LEU A 425 10.72 -9.48 18.08
CA LEU A 425 11.72 -10.10 18.95
C LEU A 425 12.77 -9.11 19.44
N ASP A 426 13.22 -8.18 18.59
CA ASP A 426 14.15 -7.12 18.98
C ASP A 426 13.53 -6.21 20.03
N THR A 427 12.23 -5.90 19.89
CA THR A 427 11.49 -5.11 20.87
C THR A 427 11.42 -5.84 22.22
N VAL A 428 10.98 -7.10 22.24
CA VAL A 428 10.89 -7.92 23.45
C VAL A 428 12.25 -8.08 24.14
N THR A 429 13.29 -8.43 23.37
CA THR A 429 14.64 -8.65 23.92
C THR A 429 15.28 -7.37 24.41
N THR A 430 15.02 -6.23 23.78
CA THR A 430 15.47 -4.91 24.24
C THR A 430 14.80 -4.54 25.56
N THR A 431 13.50 -4.73 25.69
CA THR A 431 12.76 -4.49 26.94
C THR A 431 13.26 -5.41 28.06
N LEU A 432 13.45 -6.71 27.79
CA LEU A 432 14.02 -7.66 28.75
C LEU A 432 15.44 -7.23 29.19
N ARG A 433 16.29 -6.80 28.25
CA ARG A 433 17.65 -6.32 28.56
C ARG A 433 17.62 -5.09 29.47
N HIS A 434 16.77 -4.12 29.15
CA HIS A 434 16.70 -2.84 29.85
C HIS A 434 16.10 -2.98 31.26
N HIS A 435 15.01 -3.73 31.40
CA HIS A 435 14.27 -3.81 32.67
C HIS A 435 14.58 -5.04 33.52
N HIS A 436 15.07 -6.13 32.91
CA HIS A 436 15.24 -7.42 33.57
C HIS A 436 16.62 -8.05 33.31
N GLY A 437 17.63 -7.27 32.92
CA GLY A 437 18.97 -7.77 32.56
C GLY A 437 19.71 -8.56 33.65
N ASN A 438 19.35 -8.37 34.94
CA ASN A 438 19.91 -9.13 36.05
C ASN A 438 19.23 -10.50 36.27
N HIS A 439 18.09 -10.75 35.63
CA HIS A 439 17.37 -12.01 35.77
C HIS A 439 18.13 -13.16 35.08
N PRO A 440 18.38 -14.30 35.75
CA PRO A 440 19.24 -15.36 35.22
C PRO A 440 18.84 -15.86 33.82
N ARG A 441 17.53 -16.09 33.59
CA ARG A 441 17.03 -16.54 32.28
C ARG A 441 17.16 -15.48 31.18
N VAL A 442 17.10 -14.19 31.54
CA VAL A 442 17.29 -13.09 30.59
C VAL A 442 18.74 -13.08 30.14
N ARG A 443 19.69 -13.21 31.08
CA ARG A 443 21.12 -13.30 30.74
C ARG A 443 21.40 -14.46 29.78
N THR A 444 20.85 -15.65 30.05
CA THR A 444 21.00 -16.80 29.15
C THR A 444 20.35 -16.57 27.79
N LEU A 445 19.15 -15.99 27.73
CA LEU A 445 18.52 -15.65 26.45
C LEU A 445 19.38 -14.67 25.64
N LEU A 446 19.93 -13.65 26.29
CA LEU A 446 20.73 -12.62 25.63
C LEU A 446 22.10 -13.14 25.14
N THR A 447 22.68 -14.14 25.78
CA THR A 447 23.90 -14.80 25.28
C THR A 447 23.64 -15.67 24.06
N ASP A 448 22.42 -16.21 23.95
CA ASP A 448 22.01 -17.10 22.86
C ASP A 448 21.47 -16.33 21.66
N LEU A 449 21.30 -15.01 21.77
CA LEU A 449 20.98 -14.17 20.63
C LEU A 449 22.14 -14.23 19.62
N PRO A 450 21.88 -14.54 18.34
CA PRO A 450 22.89 -14.33 17.32
C PRO A 450 23.34 -12.87 17.41
N HIS A 451 24.65 -12.64 17.47
CA HIS A 451 25.19 -11.28 17.46
C HIS A 451 24.57 -10.54 16.27
N ALA A 452 23.85 -9.46 16.56
CA ALA A 452 23.02 -8.73 15.61
C ALA A 452 23.74 -8.55 14.26
N VAL A 453 23.07 -8.94 13.18
CA VAL A 453 23.48 -8.69 11.80
C VAL A 453 23.12 -7.26 11.42
#